data_AF-A0A2H5B8G0-F1
#
_entry.id   AF-A0A2H5B8G0-F1
#
_cell.length_a   1.000
_cell.length_b   1.000
_cell.length_c   1.000
_cell.angle_alpha   90.00
_cell.angle_beta   90.00
_cell.angle_gamma   90.00
#
_symmetry.space_group_name_H-M   'P 1'
#
loop_
_entity.id
_entity.type
_entity.pdbx_description
1 polymer ?
#
loop_
_entity_poly.entity_id
_entity_poly.type
_entity_poly.pdbx_seq_one_letter_code
_entity_poly.pdbx_strand_id
1 'polypeptide(L)' 'MSNQLDQVKAWLLKRHPEREDIAPDLDLIENRLIDSLSFVEFVFMLEQVSGTPIDMDALEVDDLRSLSSIEARYLAAVAS' A
#
# COMPACT_ATOMS: atom_id res chain seq x y z
N MET A 1 16.77 -4.50 -2.35
CA MET A 1 15.96 -4.50 -1.11
C MET A 1 15.72 -3.02 -0.82
N SER A 2 14.65 -2.36 -1.26
CA SER A 2 13.23 -2.62 -0.99
C SER A 2 12.34 -2.04 -2.11
N ASN A 3 12.48 -2.55 -3.34
CA ASN A 3 11.85 -1.97 -4.54
C ASN A 3 10.31 -1.98 -4.51
N GLN A 4 9.69 -2.88 -3.75
CA GLN A 4 8.24 -3.01 -3.70
C GLN A 4 7.59 -1.92 -2.85
N LEU A 5 8.11 -1.67 -1.64
CA LEU A 5 7.59 -0.60 -0.78
C LEU A 5 7.80 0.78 -1.41
N ASP A 6 8.95 0.99 -2.06
CA ASP A 6 9.22 2.22 -2.80
C ASP A 6 8.22 2.44 -3.95
N GLN A 7 7.78 1.37 -4.64
CA GLN A 7 6.74 1.45 -5.67
C GLN A 7 5.38 1.82 -5.09
N VAL A 8 4.98 1.22 -3.95
CA VAL A 8 3.73 1.57 -3.25
C VAL A 8 3.76 3.04 -2.83
N LYS A 9 4.87 3.48 -2.25
CA LYS A 9 5.07 4.87 -1.83
C LYS A 9 5.04 5.84 -3.00
N ALA A 10 5.71 5.52 -4.11
CA ALA A 10 5.70 6.33 -5.31
C ALA A 10 4.29 6.44 -5.93
N TRP A 11 3.50 5.37 -5.89
CA TRP A 11 2.13 5.40 -6.35
C TRP A 11 1.27 6.36 -5.52
N LEU A 12 1.42 6.34 -4.19
CA LEU A 12 0.72 7.26 -3.29
C LEU A 12 1.17 8.71 -3.52
N LEU A 13 2.47 8.99 -3.57
CA LEU A 13 2.99 10.35 -3.79
C LEU A 13 2.56 10.94 -5.15
N LYS A 14 2.42 10.12 -6.18
CA LYS A 14 1.93 10.56 -7.50
C LYS A 14 0.49 11.08 -7.45
N ARG A 15 -0.32 10.58 -6.51
CA ARG A 15 -1.73 10.99 -6.33
C ARG A 15 -1.87 12.16 -5.36
N HIS A 16 -0.88 12.38 -4.51
CA HIS A 16 -0.83 13.42 -3.49
C HIS A 16 0.41 14.30 -3.71
N PRO A 17 0.48 15.07 -4.82
CA PRO A 17 1.65 15.84 -5.21
C PRO A 17 2.01 16.96 -4.21
N GLU A 18 1.11 17.29 -3.30
CA GLU A 18 1.35 18.21 -2.18
C GLU A 18 2.23 17.61 -1.06
N ARG A 19 2.49 16.29 -1.11
CA ARG A 19 3.33 15.57 -0.15
C ARG A 19 4.64 15.19 -0.81
N GLU A 20 5.74 15.37 -0.08
CA GLU A 20 7.07 14.93 -0.50
C GLU A 20 7.42 13.55 0.06
N ASP A 21 6.80 13.16 1.19
CA ASP A 21 7.09 11.93 1.89
C ASP A 21 5.87 11.36 2.64
N ILE A 22 5.94 10.05 2.96
CA ILE A 22 4.92 9.30 3.71
C ILE A 22 5.65 8.46 4.76
N ALA A 23 5.33 8.70 6.03
CA ALA A 23 5.89 7.95 7.15
C ALA A 23 5.38 6.50 7.17
N PRO A 24 6.19 5.51 7.61
CA PRO A 24 5.81 4.10 7.60
C PRO A 24 4.55 3.76 8.42
N ASP A 25 4.31 4.52 9.49
CA ASP A 25 3.23 4.38 10.46
C ASP A 25 2.06 5.35 10.24
N LEU A 26 2.13 6.18 9.17
CA LEU A 26 1.06 7.11 8.84
C LEU A 26 -0.22 6.34 8.47
N ASP A 27 -1.34 6.71 9.10
CA ASP A 27 -2.65 6.17 8.75
C ASP A 27 -3.08 6.69 7.37
N LEU A 28 -3.01 5.83 6.36
CA LEU A 28 -3.30 6.14 4.96
C LEU A 28 -4.79 6.42 4.73
N ILE A 29 -5.67 5.94 5.61
CA ILE A 29 -7.12 6.01 5.45
C ILE A 29 -7.65 7.27 6.13
N GLU A 30 -7.21 7.53 7.37
CA GLU A 30 -7.55 8.77 8.08
C GLU A 30 -7.02 10.00 7.35
N ASN A 31 -5.83 9.90 6.74
CA ASN A 31 -5.25 10.95 5.91
C ASN A 31 -5.84 11.02 4.49
N ARG A 32 -6.80 10.14 4.15
CA ARG A 32 -7.41 10.04 2.81
C ARG A 32 -6.40 9.87 1.67
N LEU A 33 -5.29 9.20 1.96
CA LEU A 33 -4.31 8.82 0.93
C LEU A 33 -4.86 7.72 0.03
N ILE A 34 -5.71 6.87 0.60
CA ILE A 34 -6.51 5.87 -0.09
C ILE A 34 -7.98 6.14 0.28
N ASP A 35 -8.79 6.46 -0.71
CA ASP A 35 -10.24 6.64 -0.60
C ASP A 35 -10.98 5.46 -1.26
N SER A 36 -12.30 5.42 -1.13
CA SER A 36 -13.12 4.31 -1.65
C SER A 36 -13.01 4.12 -3.17
N LEU A 37 -12.72 5.18 -3.93
CA LEU A 37 -12.59 5.12 -5.38
C LEU A 37 -11.22 4.56 -5.79
N SER A 38 -10.17 5.04 -5.14
CA SER A 38 -8.78 4.64 -5.36
C SER A 38 -8.43 3.29 -4.74
N PHE A 39 -9.24 2.79 -3.82
CA PHE A 39 -9.03 1.53 -3.13
C PHE A 39 -8.87 0.34 -4.09
N VAL A 40 -9.77 0.21 -5.06
CA VAL A 40 -9.72 -0.89 -6.04
C VAL A 40 -8.45 -0.79 -6.90
N GLU A 41 -8.10 0.42 -7.34
CA GLU A 41 -6.86 0.67 -8.11
C GLU A 41 -5.62 0.36 -7.27
N PHE A 42 -5.66 0.68 -5.98
CA PHE A 42 -4.58 0.44 -5.04
C PHE A 42 -4.36 -1.04 -4.80
N VAL A 43 -5.42 -1.81 -4.53
CA VAL A 43 -5.34 -3.27 -4.36
C VAL A 43 -4.78 -3.92 -5.62
N PHE A 44 -5.28 -3.54 -6.81
CA PHE A 44 -4.76 -4.06 -8.07
C PHE A 44 -3.27 -3.75 -8.27
N MET A 45 -2.83 -2.52 -7.97
CA MET A 45 -1.42 -2.15 -8.01
C MET A 45 -0.59 -2.97 -7.01
N LEU A 46 -1.10 -3.17 -5.80
CA LEU A 46 -0.44 -3.95 -4.76
C LEU A 46 -0.31 -5.43 -5.13
N GLU A 47 -1.28 -6.02 -5.83
CA GLU A 47 -1.16 -7.37 -6.41
C GLU A 47 -0.02 -7.45 -7.43
N GLN A 48 0.11 -6.46 -8.31
CA GLN A 48 1.20 -6.43 -9.29
C GLN A 48 2.57 -6.29 -8.64
N VAL A 49 2.65 -5.45 -7.60
CA VAL A 49 3.90 -5.21 -6.86
C VAL A 49 4.28 -6.43 -6.01
N SER A 50 3.33 -7.03 -5.30
CA SER A 50 3.56 -8.23 -4.46
C SER A 50 3.77 -9.50 -5.29
N GLY A 51 3.21 -9.56 -6.50
CA GLY A 51 3.22 -10.75 -7.35
C GLY A 51 2.25 -11.84 -6.87
N THR A 52 1.39 -11.52 -5.91
CA THR A 52 0.40 -12.44 -5.32
C THR A 52 -1.01 -11.87 -5.46
N PRO A 53 -2.01 -12.69 -5.82
CA PRO A 53 -3.41 -12.27 -5.78
C PRO A 53 -3.82 -11.87 -4.36
N ILE A 54 -4.62 -10.82 -4.24
CA ILE A 54 -5.17 -10.34 -2.97
C ILE A 54 -6.67 -10.65 -2.98
N ASP A 55 -7.08 -11.45 -2.00
CA ASP A 55 -8.50 -11.74 -1.78
C ASP A 55 -9.19 -10.54 -1.13
N MET A 56 -10.04 -9.85 -1.90
CA MET A 56 -10.78 -8.68 -1.42
C MET A 56 -11.82 -9.03 -0.34
N ASP A 57 -12.32 -10.28 -0.30
CA ASP A 57 -13.29 -10.71 0.70
C ASP A 57 -12.62 -10.96 2.07
N ALA A 58 -11.32 -11.30 2.06
CA ALA A 58 -10.51 -11.50 3.26
C ALA A 58 -9.67 -10.28 3.64
N LEU A 59 -9.78 -9.18 2.89
CA LEU A 59 -8.99 -7.97 3.09
C LEU A 59 -9.54 -7.15 4.24
N GLU A 60 -8.73 -6.93 5.28
CA GLU A 60 -9.10 -6.06 6.38
C GLU A 60 -8.53 -4.65 6.19
N VAL A 61 -9.27 -3.65 6.65
CA VAL A 61 -8.86 -2.23 6.61
C VAL A 61 -7.50 -2.03 7.29
N ASP A 62 -7.25 -2.77 8.37
CA ASP A 62 -6.01 -2.67 9.14
C ASP A 62 -4.78 -3.20 8.38
N ASP A 63 -4.98 -4.10 7.39
CA ASP A 63 -3.91 -4.59 6.53
C ASP A 63 -3.35 -3.48 5.61
N LEU A 64 -4.15 -2.46 5.31
CA LEU A 64 -3.80 -1.34 4.43
C LEU A 64 -3.67 0.00 5.16
N ARG A 65 -3.84 0.00 6.49
CA ARG A 65 -3.86 1.22 7.30
C ARG A 65 -2.53 1.98 7.25
N SER A 66 -1.40 1.30 7.12
CA SER A 66 -0.08 1.92 7.10
C SER A 66 0.84 1.23 6.10
N LEU A 67 1.90 1.93 5.66
CA LEU A 67 2.96 1.32 4.84
C LEU A 67 3.62 0.13 5.55
N SER A 68 3.74 0.18 6.88
CA SER A 68 4.29 -0.92 7.68
C SER A 68 3.37 -2.14 7.68
N SER A 69 2.05 -1.94 7.78
CA SER A 69 1.05 -3.01 7.66
C SER A 69 1.13 -3.66 6.27
N ILE A 70 1.20 -2.84 5.22
CA ILE A 70 1.27 -3.31 3.83
C ILE A 70 2.55 -4.12 3.61
N GLU A 71 3.69 -3.62 4.10
CA GLU A 71 4.95 -4.32 4.01
C GLU A 71 4.89 -5.67 4.71
N ALA A 72 4.44 -5.71 5.97
CA ALA A 72 4.36 -6.93 6.75
C ALA A 72 3.41 -7.97 6.14
N ARG A 73 2.28 -7.54 5.57
CA ARG A 73 1.21 -8.44 5.11
C ARG A 73 1.36 -8.91 3.67
N TYR A 74 1.88 -8.06 2.79
CA TYR A 74 1.90 -8.30 1.34
C TYR A 74 3.29 -8.29 0.71
N LEU A 75 4.29 -7.65 1.34
CA LEU A 75 5.62 -7.48 0.73
C LEU A 75 6.74 -8.23 1.46
N ALA A 76 6.54 -8.67 2.70
CA ALA A 76 7.54 -9.38 3.51
C ALA A 76 7.87 -10.79 2.99
N ALA A 77 7.26 -11.22 1.88
CA ALA A 77 7.38 -12.55 1.32
C ALA A 77 8.51 -12.72 0.29
N VAL A 78 9.69 -12.10 0.45
CA VAL A 78 10.94 -12.58 -0.18
C VAL A 78 12.16 -12.20 0.68
N ALA A 79 12.38 -12.94 1.75
CA ALA A 79 13.71 -13.09 2.36
C ALA A 79 14.05 -14.58 2.35
N SER A 80 14.40 -15.10 1.17
CA SER A 80 14.98 -16.43 0.98
C SER A 80 16.35 -16.30 0.34
#